data_AF-A0A2M9A6B6-F1
#
_entry.id   AF-A0A2M9A6B6-F1
#
_cell.length_a   1.000
_cell.length_b   1.000
_cell.length_c   1.000
_cell.angle_alpha   90.00
_cell.angle_beta   90.00
_cell.angle_gamma   90.00
#
_symmetry.space_group_name_H-M   'P 1'
#
loop_
_entity.id
_entity.type
_entity.pdbx_description
1 polymer ?
#
loop_
_entity_poly.entity_id
_entity_poly.type
_entity_poly.pdbx_seq_one_letter_code
_entity_poly.pdbx_strand_id
1 'polypeptide(L)'
;MKWSWMMGLAAALSGVLAACSEKTAGSTFETENSVATVVVLHADGTPAAYSHVQVCEKDAFVNFLGTGLSDVGESYETDDAGVLTLKDLKPGDYIVEAQTNREDESILLGATKVMIPAVLPDTSIPISVQVDAPRTLSGHVETDMSPAYVIVRGTRHVQAVNATGNFSMQIPQGDFEILLVYKNQVIASDSVKADEENESLVLTDTLVREFLLEDFEDSSFAWYVSYSEYATASLERVEAGEGREGMAAHFTSQNDSVGGWALMGHYLGKEVDLSALDSVSFWVRGSVDNYISFAFDVLADSTSAYTSGKSWIHIDVPSEWSRIVVTPDSLLAADSIGGNIGWDAIKDHVTNLSIFGGKDGEFWIDEIVFYGVDWE
;
A
#
# COMPACT_ATOMS: atom_id res chain seq x y z
N MET A 1 54.74 67.02 6.34
CA MET A 1 54.68 68.36 5.72
C MET A 1 55.23 68.24 4.30
N LYS A 2 54.42 68.61 3.28
CA LYS A 2 54.70 68.69 1.81
C LYS A 2 54.80 67.34 1.07
N TRP A 3 53.80 66.90 0.27
CA TRP A 3 53.39 67.33 -1.10
C TRP A 3 54.57 67.29 -2.10
N SER A 4 54.51 66.58 -3.24
CA SER A 4 53.64 66.80 -4.43
C SER A 4 53.58 65.51 -5.29
N TRP A 5 52.42 65.00 -5.77
CA TRP A 5 51.68 65.33 -7.01
C TRP A 5 52.44 65.23 -8.35
N MET A 6 51.98 64.33 -9.23
CA MET A 6 51.83 64.60 -10.67
C MET A 6 50.66 63.77 -11.26
N MET A 7 49.64 64.49 -11.73
CA MET A 7 48.54 64.06 -12.58
C MET A 7 48.90 64.27 -14.07
N GLY A 8 48.15 63.62 -14.97
CA GLY A 8 47.87 64.10 -16.34
C GLY A 8 47.89 62.96 -17.37
N LEU A 9 46.81 62.43 -17.99
CA LEU A 9 45.58 62.95 -18.62
C LEU A 9 45.71 63.09 -20.16
N ALA A 10 44.92 62.31 -20.91
CA ALA A 10 44.29 62.57 -22.23
C ALA A 10 43.66 61.24 -22.74
N ALA A 11 42.34 61.02 -22.86
CA ALA A 11 41.35 61.64 -23.77
C ALA A 11 41.81 61.66 -25.24
N ALA A 12 41.04 61.40 -26.31
CA ALA A 12 39.68 60.92 -26.60
C ALA A 12 39.58 60.98 -28.14
N LEU A 13 38.92 60.03 -28.82
CA LEU A 13 38.35 60.12 -30.20
C LEU A 13 37.85 58.71 -30.60
N SER A 14 36.57 58.29 -30.51
CA SER A 14 35.28 58.80 -31.02
C SER A 14 35.06 58.62 -32.54
N GLY A 15 34.25 57.61 -32.89
CA GLY A 15 33.30 57.56 -34.05
C GLY A 15 33.90 57.23 -35.42
N VAL A 16 33.26 56.55 -36.37
CA VAL A 16 31.86 56.10 -36.62
C VAL A 16 31.96 55.02 -37.75
N LEU A 17 31.28 53.88 -37.77
CA LEU A 17 30.01 53.54 -38.49
C LEU A 17 29.93 51.99 -38.51
N ALA A 18 28.95 51.33 -37.89
CA ALA A 18 27.64 50.96 -38.44
C ALA A 18 27.69 50.00 -39.64
N ALA A 19 27.42 48.72 -39.38
CA ALA A 19 26.76 47.81 -40.31
C ALA A 19 25.99 46.73 -39.53
N CYS A 20 24.67 46.82 -39.58
CA CYS A 20 23.77 45.77 -39.15
C CYS A 20 23.97 44.52 -40.01
N SER A 21 24.08 43.36 -39.37
CA SER A 21 23.54 42.12 -39.93
C SER A 21 22.84 41.40 -38.79
N GLU A 22 21.52 41.30 -38.90
CA GLU A 22 20.74 40.36 -38.10
C GLU A 22 21.34 38.96 -38.29
N LYS A 23 21.90 38.44 -37.20
CA LYS A 23 22.05 37.00 -37.03
C LYS A 23 21.34 36.67 -35.74
N THR A 24 20.17 36.09 -35.93
CA THR A 24 19.46 35.21 -35.01
C THR A 24 20.44 34.61 -34.02
N ALA A 25 20.48 35.15 -32.80
CA ALA A 25 21.09 34.46 -31.68
C ALA A 25 20.19 33.25 -31.45
N GLY A 26 20.66 32.08 -31.88
CA GLY A 26 20.01 30.83 -31.55
C GLY A 26 19.88 30.78 -30.04
N SER A 27 18.64 30.62 -29.55
CA SER A 27 18.46 30.01 -28.25
C SER A 27 18.97 28.58 -28.43
N THR A 28 20.23 28.34 -28.08
CA THR A 28 20.58 27.02 -27.60
C THR A 28 19.62 26.79 -26.44
N PHE A 29 18.69 25.86 -26.64
CA PHE A 29 18.08 25.16 -25.52
C PHE A 29 19.27 24.48 -24.83
N GLU A 30 19.94 25.22 -23.94
CA GLU A 30 20.79 24.64 -22.91
C GLU A 30 19.82 23.72 -22.16
N THR A 31 19.91 22.42 -22.42
CA THR A 31 19.37 21.44 -21.49
C THR A 31 20.14 21.67 -20.20
N GLU A 32 19.52 22.37 -19.25
CA GLU A 32 20.04 22.54 -17.89
C GLU A 32 20.12 21.15 -17.26
N ASN A 33 21.27 20.50 -17.41
CA ASN A 33 21.54 19.22 -16.79
C ASN A 33 21.76 19.49 -15.30
N SER A 34 20.91 18.96 -14.42
CA SER A 34 21.12 18.99 -12.97
C SER A 34 22.48 18.41 -12.64
N VAL A 35 23.32 19.17 -11.93
CA VAL A 35 24.60 18.67 -11.42
C VAL A 35 24.55 18.66 -9.90
N ALA A 36 24.71 17.49 -9.30
CA ALA A 36 24.96 17.35 -7.87
C ALA A 36 26.37 16.81 -7.65
N THR A 37 27.04 17.31 -6.63
CA THR A 37 28.38 16.86 -6.24
C THR A 37 28.28 16.20 -4.87
N VAL A 38 28.44 14.88 -4.83
CA VAL A 38 28.48 14.09 -3.61
C VAL A 38 29.92 14.04 -3.12
N VAL A 39 30.12 14.32 -1.84
CA VAL A 39 31.41 14.19 -1.13
C VAL A 39 31.21 13.22 0.02
N VAL A 40 31.90 12.09 -0.04
CA VAL A 40 31.85 11.05 1.00
C VAL A 40 33.06 11.21 1.92
N LEU A 41 32.80 11.32 3.21
CA LEU A 41 33.80 11.59 4.24
C LEU A 41 33.74 10.52 5.32
N HIS A 42 34.89 10.15 5.87
CA HIS A 42 34.96 9.44 7.14
C HIS A 42 34.54 10.37 8.31
N ALA A 43 34.26 9.79 9.47
CA ALA A 43 33.90 10.54 10.69
C ALA A 43 34.95 11.60 11.11
N ASP A 44 36.23 11.41 10.77
CA ASP A 44 37.32 12.35 11.03
C ASP A 44 37.43 13.49 9.99
N GLY A 45 36.56 13.49 8.98
CA GLY A 45 36.52 14.48 7.90
C GLY A 45 37.48 14.18 6.74
N THR A 46 38.20 13.06 6.76
CA THR A 46 39.03 12.66 5.62
C THR A 46 38.18 12.08 4.47
N PRO A 47 38.62 12.22 3.21
CA PRO A 47 37.87 11.68 2.08
C PRO A 47 37.80 10.15 2.06
N ALA A 48 36.59 9.62 1.86
CA ALA A 48 36.34 8.21 1.68
C ALA A 48 36.42 7.83 0.20
N ALA A 49 37.64 7.66 -0.31
CA ALA A 49 37.88 7.32 -1.71
C ALA A 49 37.37 5.93 -2.09
N TYR A 50 36.90 5.80 -3.34
CA TYR A 50 36.33 4.56 -3.92
C TYR A 50 35.15 3.98 -3.12
N SER A 51 34.37 4.86 -2.47
CA SER A 51 33.11 4.49 -1.82
C SER A 51 32.06 4.10 -2.86
N HIS A 52 31.34 3.03 -2.60
CA HIS A 52 30.14 2.68 -3.35
C HIS A 52 29.00 3.61 -2.92
N VAL A 53 28.37 4.29 -3.86
CA VAL A 53 27.29 5.26 -3.59
C VAL A 53 26.03 4.83 -4.31
N GLN A 54 24.92 4.78 -3.58
CA GLN A 54 23.60 4.47 -4.11
C GLN A 54 22.70 5.69 -3.97
N VAL A 55 21.99 6.04 -5.04
CA VAL A 55 21.09 7.19 -5.09
C VAL A 55 19.68 6.67 -5.34
N CYS A 56 18.83 6.78 -4.33
CA CYS A 56 17.45 6.29 -4.35
C CYS A 56 16.48 7.46 -4.23
N GLU A 57 15.36 7.42 -4.95
CA GLU A 57 14.22 8.28 -4.60
C GLU A 57 13.77 7.95 -3.17
N LYS A 58 13.37 8.97 -2.40
CA LYS A 58 13.08 8.85 -0.97
C LYS A 58 12.03 7.77 -0.66
N ASP A 59 11.05 7.59 -1.54
CA ASP A 59 9.95 6.63 -1.36
C ASP A 59 10.20 5.27 -2.01
N ALA A 60 11.38 5.09 -2.64
CA ALA A 60 11.74 3.82 -3.26
C ALA A 60 12.01 2.75 -2.19
N PHE A 61 11.61 1.51 -2.46
CA PHE A 61 11.97 0.35 -1.66
C PHE A 61 12.13 -0.88 -2.54
N VAL A 62 12.75 -1.92 -2.00
CA VAL A 62 13.07 -3.15 -2.75
C VAL A 62 11.78 -3.89 -3.13
N ASN A 63 11.61 -4.20 -4.42
CA ASN A 63 10.55 -5.09 -4.89
C ASN A 63 11.01 -6.56 -4.86
N PHE A 64 10.17 -7.44 -4.34
CA PHE A 64 10.32 -8.89 -4.31
C PHE A 64 9.51 -9.50 -5.45
N LEU A 65 10.00 -9.41 -6.69
CA LEU A 65 9.40 -10.10 -7.83
C LEU A 65 10.12 -11.44 -8.06
N GLY A 66 9.55 -12.52 -7.49
CA GLY A 66 9.67 -13.91 -7.95
C GLY A 66 11.02 -14.63 -7.85
N THR A 67 12.17 -13.96 -7.96
CA THR A 67 13.48 -14.64 -7.99
C THR A 67 14.66 -13.86 -7.39
N GLY A 68 14.45 -12.65 -6.87
CA GLY A 68 15.53 -11.88 -6.23
C GLY A 68 15.10 -10.49 -5.75
N LEU A 69 16.00 -9.84 -5.02
CA LEU A 69 15.89 -8.43 -4.66
C LEU A 69 16.23 -7.60 -5.91
N SER A 70 15.35 -6.69 -6.33
CA SER A 70 15.71 -5.69 -7.33
C SER A 70 16.56 -4.60 -6.67
N ASP A 71 17.64 -4.17 -7.32
CA ASP A 71 18.38 -2.98 -6.87
C ASP A 71 17.46 -1.76 -6.82
N VAL A 72 17.60 -0.95 -5.77
CA VAL A 72 16.84 0.29 -5.59
C VAL A 72 17.73 1.44 -6.02
N GLY A 73 17.31 2.21 -7.03
CA GLY A 73 18.08 3.37 -7.47
C GLY A 73 19.33 3.05 -8.29
N GLU A 74 20.20 4.06 -8.42
CA GLU A 74 21.39 4.02 -9.28
C GLU A 74 22.67 3.90 -8.45
N SER A 75 23.62 3.11 -8.95
CA SER A 75 24.87 2.78 -8.28
C SER A 75 26.06 3.48 -8.91
N TYR A 76 26.95 4.01 -8.08
CA TYR A 76 28.11 4.81 -8.45
C TYR A 76 29.32 4.49 -7.56
N GLU A 77 30.48 5.05 -7.92
CA GLU A 77 31.71 5.00 -7.12
C GLU A 77 32.35 6.39 -7.06
N THR A 78 32.86 6.78 -5.89
CA THR A 78 33.61 8.04 -5.74
C THR A 78 35.05 7.92 -6.25
N ASP A 79 35.66 9.03 -6.65
CA ASP A 79 37.06 9.10 -7.03
C ASP A 79 38.06 8.99 -5.84
N ASP A 80 39.34 9.26 -6.10
CA ASP A 80 40.43 9.25 -5.13
C ASP A 80 40.34 10.38 -4.08
N ALA A 81 39.53 11.40 -4.35
CA ALA A 81 39.20 12.49 -3.45
C ALA A 81 37.85 12.27 -2.73
N GLY A 82 37.23 11.09 -2.86
CA GLY A 82 35.93 10.80 -2.25
C GLY A 82 34.77 11.58 -2.87
N VAL A 83 34.93 12.05 -4.11
CA VAL A 83 33.94 12.87 -4.81
C VAL A 83 33.25 12.09 -5.93
N LEU A 84 31.96 12.32 -6.11
CA LEU A 84 31.15 11.84 -7.20
C LEU A 84 30.34 12.99 -7.80
N THR A 85 30.31 13.10 -9.13
CA THR A 85 29.46 14.07 -9.83
C THR A 85 28.29 13.35 -10.49
N LEU A 86 27.09 13.64 -10.01
CA LEU A 86 25.84 13.14 -10.58
C LEU A 86 25.34 14.15 -11.61
N LYS A 87 24.92 13.65 -12.76
CA LYS A 87 24.35 14.45 -13.86
C LYS A 87 22.93 14.00 -14.10
N ASP A 88 22.09 14.92 -14.56
CA ASP A 88 20.74 14.64 -15.05
C ASP A 88 19.78 14.08 -13.99
N LEU A 89 20.04 14.38 -12.70
CA LEU A 89 19.10 14.07 -11.62
C LEU A 89 17.80 14.85 -11.80
N LYS A 90 16.67 14.15 -11.72
CA LYS A 90 15.37 14.82 -11.75
C LYS A 90 15.13 15.58 -10.45
N PRO A 91 14.29 16.62 -10.47
CA PRO A 91 13.79 17.23 -9.24
C PRO A 91 13.06 16.19 -8.38
N GLY A 92 13.30 16.21 -7.07
CA GLY A 92 12.71 15.25 -6.14
C GLY A 92 13.48 15.11 -4.83
N ASP A 93 12.92 14.32 -3.92
CA ASP A 93 13.59 13.92 -2.67
C ASP A 93 14.32 12.60 -2.88
N TYR A 94 15.58 12.55 -2.44
CA TYR A 94 16.45 11.39 -2.57
C TYR A 94 17.09 11.03 -1.23
N ILE A 95 17.45 9.75 -1.10
CA ILE A 95 18.41 9.25 -0.13
C ILE A 95 19.68 8.87 -0.89
N VAL A 96 20.80 9.42 -0.45
CA VAL A 96 22.14 9.06 -0.94
C VAL A 96 22.82 8.23 0.14
N GLU A 97 22.98 6.94 -0.11
CA GLU A 97 23.67 5.98 0.74
C GLU A 97 25.11 5.80 0.23
N ALA A 98 26.07 5.72 1.14
CA ALA A 98 27.46 5.40 0.82
C ALA A 98 27.95 4.22 1.69
N GLN A 99 28.72 3.34 1.08
CA GLN A 99 29.40 2.24 1.74
C GLN A 99 30.88 2.25 1.36
N THR A 100 31.75 2.12 2.37
CA THR A 100 33.16 1.81 2.16
C THR A 100 33.43 0.36 2.54
N ASN A 101 34.15 -0.34 1.69
CA ASN A 101 34.68 -1.66 1.98
C ASN A 101 36.08 -1.78 1.37
N ARG A 102 37.10 -1.40 2.13
CA ARG A 102 38.49 -1.70 1.76
C ARG A 102 38.86 -3.06 2.31
N GLU A 103 39.67 -3.81 1.56
CA GLU A 103 40.22 -5.08 2.03
C GLU A 103 40.85 -4.87 3.43
N ASP A 104 40.42 -5.67 4.41
CA ASP A 104 40.81 -5.63 5.83
C ASP A 104 40.20 -4.51 6.72
N GLU A 105 39.29 -3.69 6.21
CA GLU A 105 38.57 -2.67 7.00
C GLU A 105 37.15 -3.11 7.38
N SER A 106 36.65 -2.60 8.50
CA SER A 106 35.23 -2.77 8.85
C SER A 106 34.37 -1.99 7.86
N ILE A 107 33.22 -2.56 7.48
CA ILE A 107 32.24 -1.86 6.64
C ILE A 107 31.81 -0.58 7.36
N LEU A 108 31.90 0.56 6.67
CA LEU A 108 31.29 1.81 7.12
C LEU A 108 30.10 2.14 6.23
N LEU A 109 29.07 2.70 6.84
CA LEU A 109 27.84 3.10 6.18
C LEU A 109 27.52 4.56 6.50
N GLY A 110 26.95 5.26 5.52
CA GLY A 110 26.46 6.62 5.67
C GLY A 110 25.24 6.84 4.79
N ALA A 111 24.30 7.67 5.23
CA ALA A 111 23.20 8.10 4.39
C ALA A 111 22.82 9.55 4.67
N THR A 112 22.39 10.26 3.63
CA THR A 112 21.81 11.60 3.78
C THR A 112 20.56 11.76 2.92
N LYS A 113 19.59 12.52 3.43
CA LYS A 113 18.44 12.97 2.65
C LYS A 113 18.82 14.24 1.90
N VAL A 114 18.43 14.34 0.63
CA VAL A 114 18.67 15.51 -0.21
C VAL A 114 17.43 15.82 -1.03
N MET A 115 17.14 17.10 -1.21
CA MET A 115 16.12 17.58 -2.13
C MET A 115 16.80 18.21 -3.35
N ILE A 116 16.46 17.73 -4.55
CA ILE A 116 16.86 18.32 -5.82
C ILE A 116 15.72 19.25 -6.27
N PRO A 117 15.94 20.58 -6.35
CA PRO A 117 14.90 21.54 -6.68
C PRO A 117 14.51 21.47 -8.16
N ALA A 118 13.28 21.88 -8.46
CA ALA A 118 12.78 21.95 -9.84
C ALA A 118 13.47 23.02 -10.70
N VAL A 119 14.01 24.06 -10.06
CA VAL A 119 14.81 25.10 -10.69
C VAL A 119 16.22 24.95 -10.16
N LEU A 120 17.14 24.65 -11.06
CA LEU A 120 18.52 24.39 -10.69
C LEU A 120 19.28 25.70 -10.51
N PRO A 121 20.19 25.77 -9.54
CA PRO A 121 21.17 26.84 -9.48
C PRO A 121 22.19 26.69 -10.61
N ASP A 122 22.82 27.80 -11.02
CA ASP A 122 23.98 27.82 -11.94
C ASP A 122 25.21 27.05 -11.41
N THR A 123 25.15 26.60 -10.15
CA THR A 123 26.21 25.87 -9.44
C THR A 123 25.74 24.47 -9.07
N SER A 124 26.65 23.51 -8.96
CA SER A 124 26.29 22.17 -8.49
C SER A 124 25.76 22.19 -7.06
N ILE A 125 24.81 21.30 -6.77
CA ILE A 125 24.27 21.11 -5.41
C ILE A 125 25.26 20.25 -4.62
N PRO A 126 25.87 20.77 -3.53
CA PRO A 126 26.77 19.97 -2.71
C PRO A 126 25.99 19.03 -1.80
N ILE A 127 26.35 17.75 -1.81
CA ILE A 127 25.79 16.69 -0.97
C ILE A 127 26.94 16.11 -0.17
N SER A 128 26.83 16.09 1.16
CA SER A 128 27.86 15.47 2.01
C SER A 128 27.29 14.23 2.68
N VAL A 129 28.01 13.12 2.58
CA VAL A 129 27.68 11.85 3.25
C VAL A 129 28.82 11.50 4.19
N GLN A 130 28.52 11.35 5.47
CA GLN A 130 29.50 10.85 6.44
C GLN A 130 29.30 9.35 6.63
N VAL A 131 30.35 8.57 6.42
CA VAL A 131 30.37 7.13 6.69
C VAL A 131 30.98 6.85 8.06
N ASP A 132 30.33 5.99 8.83
CA ASP A 132 30.79 5.55 10.15
C ASP A 132 30.42 4.07 10.37
N ALA A 133 30.81 3.50 11.51
CA ALA A 133 30.44 2.16 11.90
C ALA A 133 28.90 2.02 11.90
N PRO A 134 28.37 0.95 11.30
CA PRO A 134 26.93 0.75 11.20
C PRO A 134 26.29 0.57 12.57
N ARG A 135 24.97 0.81 12.63
CA ARG A 135 24.14 0.52 13.80
C ARG A 135 23.33 -0.74 13.58
N THR A 136 23.18 -1.53 14.64
CA THR A 136 22.26 -2.66 14.66
C THR A 136 20.85 -2.15 14.86
N LEU A 137 19.97 -2.47 13.93
CA LEU A 137 18.54 -2.33 14.05
C LEU A 137 17.95 -3.72 14.27
N SER A 138 17.26 -3.92 15.38
CA SER A 138 16.58 -5.18 15.71
C SER A 138 15.21 -4.92 16.32
N GLY A 139 14.31 -5.89 16.15
CA GLY A 139 12.98 -5.80 16.70
C GLY A 139 12.17 -7.08 16.53
N HIS A 140 10.90 -6.96 16.90
CA HIS A 140 9.86 -7.98 16.80
C HIS A 140 8.74 -7.49 15.88
N VAL A 141 8.11 -8.42 15.18
CA VAL A 141 6.99 -8.17 14.29
C VAL A 141 5.84 -9.07 14.72
N GLU A 142 4.68 -8.45 14.93
CA GLU A 142 3.42 -9.13 15.20
C GLU A 142 2.65 -9.27 13.89
N THR A 143 2.94 -10.34 13.15
CA THR A 143 2.22 -10.75 11.94
C THR A 143 2.24 -12.27 11.83
N ASP A 144 1.17 -12.84 11.32
CA ASP A 144 1.05 -14.23 10.88
C ASP A 144 1.51 -14.42 9.42
N MET A 145 1.80 -13.33 8.72
CA MET A 145 2.27 -13.34 7.34
C MET A 145 3.70 -13.86 7.21
N SER A 146 3.91 -14.81 6.31
CA SER A 146 5.22 -15.40 6.06
C SER A 146 5.42 -15.78 4.58
N PRO A 147 6.59 -15.46 3.98
CA PRO A 147 7.69 -14.67 4.55
C PRO A 147 7.37 -13.17 4.54
N ALA A 148 7.61 -12.49 5.67
CA ALA A 148 7.57 -11.03 5.78
C ALA A 148 9.00 -10.45 5.82
N TYR A 149 9.14 -9.19 5.41
CA TYR A 149 10.42 -8.50 5.35
C TYR A 149 10.34 -7.12 6.00
N VAL A 150 11.40 -6.75 6.72
CA VAL A 150 11.62 -5.40 7.21
C VAL A 150 12.55 -4.69 6.24
N ILE A 151 12.15 -3.50 5.78
CA ILE A 151 12.90 -2.69 4.82
C ILE A 151 13.12 -1.30 5.40
N VAL A 152 14.31 -0.74 5.20
CA VAL A 152 14.55 0.69 5.47
C VAL A 152 14.28 1.48 4.19
N ARG A 153 13.23 2.31 4.19
CA ARG A 153 12.75 3.04 3.02
C ARG A 153 13.86 3.94 2.43
N GLY A 154 13.97 3.91 1.10
CA GLY A 154 14.97 4.63 0.32
C GLY A 154 16.39 4.09 0.44
N THR A 155 16.58 2.89 0.98
CA THR A 155 17.87 2.19 1.06
C THR A 155 17.75 0.78 0.50
N ARG A 156 18.88 0.08 0.35
CA ARG A 156 18.90 -1.36 0.00
C ARG A 156 18.77 -2.30 1.21
N HIS A 157 18.63 -1.75 2.41
CA HIS A 157 18.63 -2.56 3.62
C HIS A 157 17.30 -3.28 3.79
N VAL A 158 17.37 -4.61 3.71
CA VAL A 158 16.23 -5.53 3.80
C VAL A 158 16.59 -6.71 4.69
N GLN A 159 15.66 -7.12 5.53
CA GLN A 159 15.85 -8.25 6.43
C GLN A 159 14.58 -9.10 6.50
N ALA A 160 14.71 -10.39 6.22
CA ALA A 160 13.62 -11.34 6.42
C ALA A 160 13.31 -11.45 7.92
N VAL A 161 12.01 -11.44 8.24
CA VAL A 161 11.48 -11.75 9.57
C VAL A 161 11.59 -13.25 9.79
N ASN A 162 12.15 -13.67 10.91
CA ASN A 162 12.29 -15.10 11.20
C ASN A 162 10.98 -15.72 11.70
N ALA A 163 10.94 -17.05 11.86
CA ALA A 163 9.75 -17.78 12.29
C ALA A 163 9.23 -17.42 13.71
N THR A 164 10.00 -16.65 14.49
CA THR A 164 9.61 -16.14 15.81
C THR A 164 9.25 -14.65 15.78
N GLY A 165 9.06 -14.07 14.60
CA GLY A 165 8.74 -12.65 14.43
C GLY A 165 9.93 -11.70 14.60
N ASN A 166 11.16 -12.19 14.79
CA ASN A 166 12.31 -11.32 15.08
C ASN A 166 13.12 -10.99 13.82
N PHE A 167 13.73 -9.80 13.81
CA PHE A 167 14.66 -9.36 12.75
C PHE A 167 15.86 -8.62 13.35
N SER A 168 16.98 -8.61 12.62
CA SER A 168 18.19 -7.85 12.98
C SER A 168 19.01 -7.53 11.73
N MET A 169 19.42 -6.28 11.54
CA MET A 169 20.14 -5.79 10.37
C MET A 169 21.10 -4.65 10.72
N GLN A 170 22.15 -4.47 9.92
CA GLN A 170 23.08 -3.33 10.03
C GLN A 170 22.65 -2.22 9.08
N ILE A 171 22.53 -0.99 9.59
CA ILE A 171 22.07 0.19 8.84
C ILE A 171 22.96 1.40 9.12
N PRO A 172 22.95 2.45 8.27
CA PRO A 172 23.66 3.70 8.52
C PRO A 172 23.06 4.42 9.72
N GLN A 173 23.82 5.32 10.33
CA GLN A 173 23.28 6.21 11.35
C GLN A 173 22.34 7.26 10.73
N GLY A 174 21.22 7.55 11.40
CA GLY A 174 20.28 8.61 10.96
C GLY A 174 18.82 8.32 11.28
N ASP A 175 17.94 9.20 10.79
CA ASP A 175 16.49 9.05 10.91
C ASP A 175 15.91 8.38 9.66
N PHE A 176 15.25 7.23 9.82
CA PHE A 176 14.68 6.45 8.72
C PHE A 176 13.22 6.09 8.98
N GLU A 177 12.54 5.73 7.90
CA GLU A 177 11.26 5.04 7.97
C GLU A 177 11.50 3.56 7.65
N ILE A 178 10.95 2.69 8.48
CA ILE A 178 11.00 1.25 8.33
C ILE A 178 9.64 0.76 7.88
N LEU A 179 9.64 -0.18 6.94
CA LEU A 179 8.46 -0.81 6.38
C LEU A 179 8.45 -2.29 6.72
N LEU A 180 7.30 -2.80 7.15
CA LEU A 180 7.00 -4.22 7.11
C LEU A 180 6.30 -4.53 5.79
N VAL A 181 6.84 -5.48 5.02
CA VAL A 181 6.37 -5.80 3.67
C VAL A 181 6.08 -7.29 3.54
N TYR A 182 4.93 -7.59 2.93
CA TYR A 182 4.52 -8.94 2.53
C TYR A 182 3.99 -8.90 1.10
N LYS A 183 4.45 -9.81 0.22
CA LYS A 183 4.07 -9.86 -1.22
C LYS A 183 4.09 -8.48 -1.93
N ASN A 184 5.11 -7.66 -1.67
CA ASN A 184 5.27 -6.28 -2.18
C ASN A 184 4.23 -5.25 -1.68
N GLN A 185 3.45 -5.59 -0.66
CA GLN A 185 2.55 -4.66 0.01
C GLN A 185 3.16 -4.23 1.35
N VAL A 186 3.15 -2.92 1.60
CA VAL A 186 3.50 -2.37 2.91
C VAL A 186 2.33 -2.63 3.85
N ILE A 187 2.55 -3.46 4.87
CA ILE A 187 1.54 -3.87 5.85
C ILE A 187 1.68 -3.14 7.20
N ALA A 188 2.85 -2.55 7.46
CA ALA A 188 3.08 -1.62 8.56
C ALA A 188 4.27 -0.68 8.26
N SER A 189 4.37 0.44 8.97
CA SER A 189 5.52 1.33 8.91
C SER A 189 5.75 2.05 10.23
N ASP A 190 7.00 2.36 10.57
CA ASP A 190 7.36 3.19 11.72
C ASP A 190 8.62 4.03 11.44
N SER A 191 8.82 5.10 12.22
CA SER A 191 10.03 5.92 12.17
C SER A 191 11.05 5.42 13.20
N VAL A 192 12.30 5.28 12.77
CA VAL A 192 13.43 4.92 13.63
C VAL A 192 14.51 5.99 13.59
N LYS A 193 15.21 6.15 14.71
CA LYS A 193 16.43 6.93 14.79
C LYS A 193 17.59 6.02 15.17
N ALA A 194 18.44 5.72 14.20
CA ALA A 194 19.59 4.83 14.35
C ALA A 194 20.83 5.59 14.85
N ASP A 195 20.79 6.17 16.05
CA ASP A 195 21.96 6.84 16.65
C ASP A 195 22.53 6.09 17.86
N GLU A 196 21.73 5.29 18.57
CA GLU A 196 22.13 4.41 19.69
C GLU A 196 21.78 2.92 19.41
N GLU A 197 22.09 1.99 20.33
CA GLU A 197 21.48 0.65 20.28
C GLU A 197 19.96 0.85 20.36
N ASN A 198 19.25 0.64 19.25
CA ASN A 198 17.81 0.84 19.22
C ASN A 198 17.14 -0.06 20.26
N GLU A 199 16.31 0.51 21.13
CA GLU A 199 15.34 -0.25 21.92
C GLU A 199 14.52 -1.12 20.95
N SER A 200 14.18 -2.34 21.38
CA SER A 200 13.50 -3.33 20.55
C SER A 200 12.26 -2.74 19.87
N LEU A 201 12.32 -2.53 18.55
CA LEU A 201 11.18 -2.07 17.76
C LEU A 201 10.09 -3.14 17.75
N VAL A 202 8.82 -2.74 17.83
CA VAL A 202 7.68 -3.63 17.63
C VAL A 202 6.85 -3.09 16.46
N LEU A 203 6.76 -3.86 15.38
CA LEU A 203 5.90 -3.55 14.24
C LEU A 203 4.68 -4.47 14.28
N THR A 204 3.49 -3.89 14.39
CA THR A 204 2.23 -4.64 14.35
C THR A 204 1.61 -4.51 12.97
N ASP A 205 1.17 -5.63 12.40
CA ASP A 205 0.43 -5.64 11.13
C ASP A 205 -0.82 -4.76 11.23
N THR A 206 -0.95 -3.81 10.31
CA THR A 206 -2.10 -2.89 10.24
C THR A 206 -2.97 -3.13 9.02
N LEU A 207 -2.63 -4.11 8.18
CA LEU A 207 -3.39 -4.37 6.96
C LEU A 207 -4.75 -4.96 7.34
N VAL A 208 -5.80 -4.17 7.16
CA VAL A 208 -7.15 -4.70 7.13
C VAL A 208 -7.25 -5.55 5.87
N ARG A 209 -7.24 -6.87 6.04
CA ARG A 209 -7.41 -7.80 4.93
C ARG A 209 -8.79 -7.58 4.32
N GLU A 210 -8.84 -7.16 3.07
CA GLU A 210 -10.10 -7.03 2.34
C GLU A 210 -10.14 -7.99 1.16
N PHE A 211 -11.30 -8.60 0.97
CA PHE A 211 -11.58 -9.48 -0.15
C PHE A 211 -12.90 -9.07 -0.79
N LEU A 212 -12.83 -8.54 -2.02
CA LEU A 212 -14.00 -8.30 -2.85
C LEU A 212 -14.54 -9.65 -3.32
N LEU A 213 -15.66 -10.08 -2.74
CA LEU A 213 -16.33 -11.31 -3.14
C LEU A 213 -17.04 -11.13 -4.48
N GLU A 214 -17.77 -10.02 -4.63
CA GLU A 214 -18.61 -9.78 -5.80
C GLU A 214 -18.93 -8.29 -5.96
N ASP A 215 -18.72 -7.75 -7.17
CA ASP A 215 -19.16 -6.42 -7.62
C ASP A 215 -20.13 -6.49 -8.82
N PHE A 216 -20.48 -7.70 -9.26
CA PHE A 216 -21.37 -7.96 -10.40
C PHE A 216 -20.95 -7.30 -11.72
N GLU A 217 -19.71 -6.81 -11.84
CA GLU A 217 -19.22 -6.16 -13.05
C GLU A 217 -19.07 -7.16 -14.20
N ASP A 218 -18.78 -8.43 -13.89
CA ASP A 218 -18.63 -9.48 -14.87
C ASP A 218 -19.92 -10.30 -15.07
N SER A 219 -20.53 -10.78 -13.98
CA SER A 219 -21.66 -11.71 -14.05
C SER A 219 -22.41 -11.86 -12.73
N SER A 220 -23.62 -12.42 -12.77
CA SER A 220 -24.31 -12.98 -11.61
C SER A 220 -24.31 -14.52 -11.60
N PHE A 221 -23.58 -15.17 -12.50
CA PHE A 221 -23.66 -16.63 -12.71
C PHE A 221 -23.20 -17.47 -11.50
N ALA A 222 -22.31 -16.95 -10.67
CA ALA A 222 -21.88 -17.62 -9.44
C ALA A 222 -22.96 -17.64 -8.36
N TRP A 223 -24.01 -16.83 -8.53
CA TRP A 223 -25.16 -16.76 -7.64
C TRP A 223 -26.31 -17.62 -8.16
N TYR A 224 -26.90 -18.40 -7.26
CA TYR A 224 -28.09 -19.19 -7.53
C TYR A 224 -29.32 -18.56 -6.87
N VAL A 225 -30.49 -18.84 -7.44
CA VAL A 225 -31.78 -18.47 -6.86
C VAL A 225 -32.45 -19.72 -6.33
N SER A 226 -33.01 -19.65 -5.12
CA SER A 226 -33.77 -20.74 -4.52
C SER A 226 -34.96 -20.19 -3.73
N TYR A 227 -36.04 -20.94 -3.69
CA TYR A 227 -37.28 -20.52 -3.02
C TYR A 227 -38.16 -21.73 -2.67
N SER A 228 -39.05 -21.54 -1.70
CA SER A 228 -40.05 -22.52 -1.26
C SER A 228 -41.24 -22.66 -2.22
N GLU A 229 -42.09 -23.70 -2.04
CA GLU A 229 -43.19 -24.06 -2.95
C GLU A 229 -44.18 -22.91 -3.30
N TYR A 230 -44.35 -21.92 -2.41
CA TYR A 230 -45.27 -20.79 -2.59
C TYR A 230 -44.55 -19.43 -2.64
N ALA A 231 -43.28 -19.45 -3.05
CA ALA A 231 -42.52 -18.24 -3.30
C ALA A 231 -42.03 -18.21 -4.75
N THR A 232 -41.71 -17.02 -5.24
CA THR A 232 -41.04 -16.80 -6.52
C THR A 232 -39.86 -15.87 -6.28
N ALA A 233 -38.83 -16.02 -7.11
CA ALA A 233 -37.71 -15.10 -7.14
C ALA A 233 -37.03 -15.05 -8.50
N SER A 234 -36.42 -13.92 -8.80
CA SER A 234 -35.50 -13.75 -9.93
C SER A 234 -34.26 -12.98 -9.50
N LEU A 235 -33.15 -13.26 -10.18
CA LEU A 235 -31.90 -12.54 -10.03
C LEU A 235 -31.42 -12.13 -11.42
N GLU A 236 -31.19 -10.84 -11.60
CA GLU A 236 -30.71 -10.26 -12.86
C GLU A 236 -29.50 -9.38 -12.58
N ARG A 237 -28.54 -9.34 -13.51
CA ARG A 237 -27.47 -8.36 -13.51
C ARG A 237 -27.94 -7.16 -14.33
N VAL A 238 -28.01 -5.99 -13.72
CA VAL A 238 -28.52 -4.75 -14.33
C VAL A 238 -27.60 -3.58 -14.02
N GLU A 239 -27.74 -2.47 -14.74
CA GLU A 239 -27.05 -1.23 -14.40
C GLU A 239 -27.45 -0.77 -12.98
N ALA A 240 -26.47 -0.40 -12.15
CA ALA A 240 -26.68 -0.06 -10.75
C ALA A 240 -27.64 1.12 -10.57
N GLY A 241 -27.48 2.16 -11.39
CA GLY A 241 -28.37 3.33 -11.45
C GLY A 241 -28.44 4.13 -10.14
N GLU A 242 -29.34 5.12 -10.09
CA GLU A 242 -29.62 5.93 -8.89
C GLU A 242 -28.36 6.54 -8.24
N GLY A 243 -27.43 7.04 -9.09
CA GLY A 243 -26.21 7.70 -8.64
C GLY A 243 -25.03 6.76 -8.34
N ARG A 244 -25.20 5.44 -8.49
CA ARG A 244 -24.11 4.46 -8.49
C ARG A 244 -23.79 4.03 -9.92
N GLU A 245 -22.51 4.04 -10.27
CA GLU A 245 -22.01 3.58 -11.58
C GLU A 245 -21.82 2.07 -11.58
N GLY A 246 -21.71 1.47 -12.77
CA GLY A 246 -21.44 0.03 -12.91
C GLY A 246 -22.69 -0.84 -12.87
N MET A 247 -22.48 -2.11 -12.53
CA MET A 247 -23.51 -3.14 -12.50
C MET A 247 -23.90 -3.49 -11.07
N ALA A 248 -25.08 -4.09 -10.91
CA ALA A 248 -25.55 -4.60 -9.63
C ALA A 248 -26.40 -5.85 -9.85
N ALA A 249 -26.50 -6.67 -8.81
CA ALA A 249 -27.53 -7.69 -8.73
C ALA A 249 -28.87 -7.06 -8.38
N HIS A 250 -29.88 -7.28 -9.21
CA HIS A 250 -31.27 -6.97 -8.95
C HIS A 250 -32.02 -8.25 -8.60
N PHE A 251 -32.52 -8.31 -7.37
CA PHE A 251 -33.28 -9.44 -6.87
C PHE A 251 -34.73 -9.04 -6.63
N THR A 252 -35.66 -9.84 -7.16
CA THR A 252 -37.09 -9.69 -6.88
C THR A 252 -37.60 -10.94 -6.19
N SER A 253 -38.53 -10.79 -5.26
CA SER A 253 -39.14 -11.92 -4.57
C SER A 253 -40.58 -11.65 -4.19
N GLN A 254 -41.40 -12.69 -4.29
CA GLN A 254 -42.76 -12.70 -3.76
C GLN A 254 -42.97 -13.97 -2.93
N ASN A 255 -43.61 -13.83 -1.77
CA ASN A 255 -43.91 -14.90 -0.85
C ASN A 255 -45.29 -14.67 -0.22
N ASP A 256 -46.24 -15.52 -0.59
CA ASP A 256 -47.64 -15.40 -0.16
C ASP A 256 -47.99 -16.27 1.07
N SER A 257 -47.00 -16.97 1.65
CA SER A 257 -47.22 -17.98 2.69
C SER A 257 -46.46 -17.71 3.99
N VAL A 258 -47.05 -18.12 5.11
CA VAL A 258 -46.38 -18.09 6.41
C VAL A 258 -45.33 -19.20 6.44
N GLY A 259 -44.05 -18.81 6.42
CA GLY A 259 -42.92 -19.74 6.43
C GLY A 259 -42.32 -20.03 5.04
N GLY A 260 -42.87 -19.45 3.97
CA GLY A 260 -42.19 -19.44 2.68
C GLY A 260 -40.91 -18.61 2.75
N TRP A 261 -40.01 -18.82 1.79
CA TRP A 261 -38.77 -18.07 1.66
C TRP A 261 -38.31 -18.03 0.20
N ALA A 262 -37.54 -17.01 -0.12
CA ALA A 262 -36.85 -16.81 -1.39
C ALA A 262 -35.47 -16.22 -1.09
N LEU A 263 -34.44 -16.67 -1.79
CA LEU A 263 -33.07 -16.19 -1.60
C LEU A 263 -32.28 -16.17 -2.91
N MET A 264 -31.26 -15.31 -2.94
CA MET A 264 -30.07 -15.48 -3.76
C MET A 264 -28.94 -15.99 -2.87
N GLY A 265 -28.17 -16.96 -3.36
CA GLY A 265 -27.07 -17.56 -2.62
C GLY A 265 -25.81 -17.70 -3.48
N HIS A 266 -24.67 -17.66 -2.84
CA HIS A 266 -23.35 -17.81 -3.43
C HIS A 266 -22.60 -18.93 -2.70
N TYR A 267 -22.16 -19.95 -3.44
CA TYR A 267 -21.32 -21.00 -2.88
C TYR A 267 -19.87 -20.53 -2.85
N LEU A 268 -19.22 -20.60 -1.68
CA LEU A 268 -17.84 -20.11 -1.50
C LEU A 268 -16.78 -21.03 -2.12
N GLY A 269 -17.19 -22.10 -2.82
CA GLY A 269 -16.30 -23.06 -3.46
C GLY A 269 -15.81 -24.18 -2.53
N LYS A 270 -15.73 -23.88 -1.22
CA LYS A 270 -15.27 -24.77 -0.15
C LYS A 270 -15.87 -24.35 1.20
N GLU A 271 -15.60 -25.13 2.25
CA GLU A 271 -15.71 -24.67 3.63
C GLU A 271 -14.67 -23.57 3.88
N VAL A 272 -15.10 -22.44 4.44
CA VAL A 272 -14.26 -21.28 4.74
C VAL A 272 -14.32 -21.00 6.24
N ASP A 273 -13.14 -20.91 6.86
CA ASP A 273 -13.00 -20.44 8.23
C ASP A 273 -13.04 -18.91 8.24
N LEU A 274 -14.16 -18.38 8.72
CA LEU A 274 -14.42 -16.95 8.91
C LEU A 274 -14.33 -16.57 10.39
N SER A 275 -13.67 -17.34 11.24
CA SER A 275 -13.55 -17.05 12.68
C SER A 275 -12.84 -15.72 12.97
N ALA A 276 -12.00 -15.26 12.05
CA ALA A 276 -11.30 -13.97 12.10
C ALA A 276 -12.06 -12.82 11.42
N LEU A 277 -13.24 -13.07 10.86
CA LEU A 277 -14.06 -12.06 10.17
C LEU A 277 -14.30 -10.86 11.08
N ASP A 278 -13.88 -9.68 10.61
CA ASP A 278 -14.17 -8.41 11.26
C ASP A 278 -15.54 -7.92 10.80
N SER A 279 -15.73 -7.81 9.48
CA SER A 279 -17.01 -7.38 8.92
C SER A 279 -17.20 -7.81 7.47
N VAL A 280 -18.44 -7.77 7.00
CA VAL A 280 -18.78 -7.75 5.57
C VAL A 280 -19.50 -6.45 5.28
N SER A 281 -19.10 -5.75 4.24
CA SER A 281 -19.83 -4.58 3.76
C SER A 281 -20.41 -4.80 2.38
N PHE A 282 -21.53 -4.18 2.10
CA PHE A 282 -22.12 -4.15 0.75
C PHE A 282 -23.03 -2.93 0.61
N TRP A 283 -23.26 -2.52 -0.63
CA TRP A 283 -24.24 -1.50 -0.95
C TRP A 283 -25.59 -2.14 -1.20
N VAL A 284 -26.66 -1.53 -0.69
CA VAL A 284 -28.02 -1.99 -0.95
C VAL A 284 -28.98 -0.81 -1.15
N ARG A 285 -29.97 -1.01 -2.00
CA ARG A 285 -31.17 -0.16 -2.10
C ARG A 285 -32.38 -0.99 -2.51
N GLY A 286 -33.59 -0.50 -2.28
CA GLY A 286 -34.79 -1.19 -2.72
C GLY A 286 -36.05 -0.82 -1.98
N SER A 287 -37.07 -1.65 -2.16
CA SER A 287 -38.36 -1.55 -1.49
C SER A 287 -38.89 -2.96 -1.27
N VAL A 288 -38.82 -3.42 -0.02
CA VAL A 288 -39.29 -4.73 0.40
C VAL A 288 -40.33 -4.60 1.50
N ASP A 289 -41.30 -5.51 1.53
CA ASP A 289 -42.18 -5.69 2.69
C ASP A 289 -41.38 -6.39 3.80
N ASN A 290 -41.29 -5.72 4.95
CA ASN A 290 -40.50 -6.08 6.13
C ASN A 290 -38.99 -5.81 5.98
N TYR A 291 -38.16 -6.84 5.77
CA TYR A 291 -36.70 -6.74 5.72
C TYR A 291 -36.12 -7.79 4.78
N ILE A 292 -34.85 -7.63 4.38
CA ILE A 292 -34.04 -8.74 3.85
C ILE A 292 -33.25 -9.40 4.97
N SER A 293 -32.77 -10.62 4.77
CA SER A 293 -31.84 -11.26 5.73
C SER A 293 -30.53 -11.63 5.06
N PHE A 294 -29.43 -11.10 5.56
CA PHE A 294 -28.08 -11.49 5.15
C PHE A 294 -27.61 -12.64 6.04
N ALA A 295 -27.19 -13.75 5.45
CA ALA A 295 -26.90 -14.99 6.15
C ALA A 295 -25.60 -15.64 5.70
N PHE A 296 -24.87 -16.19 6.67
CA PHE A 296 -23.83 -17.17 6.46
C PHE A 296 -24.44 -18.55 6.68
N ASP A 297 -24.31 -19.45 5.70
CA ASP A 297 -24.86 -20.79 5.78
C ASP A 297 -23.79 -21.85 5.83
N VAL A 298 -24.16 -22.95 6.48
CA VAL A 298 -23.42 -24.21 6.49
C VAL A 298 -24.33 -25.27 5.89
N LEU A 299 -23.90 -25.86 4.78
CA LEU A 299 -24.59 -26.97 4.14
C LEU A 299 -23.81 -28.27 4.40
N ALA A 300 -24.04 -28.87 5.57
CA ALA A 300 -23.45 -30.14 5.94
C ALA A 300 -23.92 -31.29 5.04
N ASP A 301 -23.00 -32.16 4.67
CA ASP A 301 -23.30 -33.44 4.04
C ASP A 301 -23.41 -34.57 5.08
N SER A 302 -23.71 -35.80 4.64
CA SER A 302 -23.86 -36.95 5.53
C SER A 302 -22.57 -37.40 6.21
N THR A 303 -21.42 -36.86 5.82
CA THR A 303 -20.09 -37.18 6.35
C THR A 303 -19.54 -36.10 7.28
N SER A 304 -20.18 -34.93 7.32
CA SER A 304 -19.79 -33.78 8.10
C SER A 304 -19.93 -34.04 9.60
N ALA A 305 -19.01 -33.50 10.40
CA ALA A 305 -19.05 -33.60 11.87
C ALA A 305 -19.98 -32.56 12.53
N TYR A 306 -20.48 -31.62 11.73
CA TYR A 306 -21.37 -30.54 12.11
C TYR A 306 -22.72 -30.70 11.41
N THR A 307 -23.73 -29.92 11.83
CA THR A 307 -25.08 -29.94 11.23
C THR A 307 -25.30 -28.72 10.37
N SER A 308 -26.08 -28.85 9.30
CA SER A 308 -26.48 -27.70 8.49
C SER A 308 -27.23 -26.66 9.33
N GLY A 309 -26.99 -25.39 9.03
CA GLY A 309 -27.59 -24.28 9.76
C GLY A 309 -27.13 -22.95 9.16
N LYS A 310 -27.47 -21.86 9.85
CA LYS A 310 -27.08 -20.52 9.44
C LYS A 310 -26.89 -19.60 10.63
N SER A 311 -26.27 -18.45 10.38
CA SER A 311 -26.33 -17.27 11.23
C SER A 311 -26.63 -16.06 10.36
N TRP A 312 -27.47 -15.16 10.83
CA TRP A 312 -28.02 -14.09 9.99
C TRP A 312 -28.31 -12.82 10.75
N ILE A 313 -28.61 -11.77 10.00
CA ILE A 313 -29.15 -10.49 10.49
C ILE A 313 -30.32 -10.08 9.59
N HIS A 314 -31.29 -9.36 10.16
CA HIS A 314 -32.37 -8.72 9.42
C HIS A 314 -32.02 -7.25 9.14
N ILE A 315 -32.20 -6.81 7.90
CA ILE A 315 -31.78 -5.49 7.43
C ILE A 315 -32.97 -4.80 6.77
N ASP A 316 -33.29 -3.61 7.28
CA ASP A 316 -34.23 -2.69 6.64
C ASP A 316 -33.58 -2.14 5.37
N VAL A 317 -34.22 -2.34 4.22
CA VAL A 317 -33.68 -1.90 2.93
C VAL A 317 -34.01 -0.43 2.71
N PRO A 318 -33.00 0.46 2.57
CA PRO A 318 -33.22 1.86 2.26
C PRO A 318 -33.64 2.06 0.80
N SER A 319 -34.40 3.12 0.54
CA SER A 319 -34.81 3.48 -0.82
C SER A 319 -33.66 4.03 -1.68
N GLU A 320 -32.60 4.53 -1.04
CA GLU A 320 -31.40 5.06 -1.68
C GLU A 320 -30.20 4.15 -1.36
N TRP A 321 -29.20 4.13 -2.26
CA TRP A 321 -27.98 3.36 -2.06
C TRP A 321 -27.32 3.70 -0.73
N SER A 322 -27.26 2.70 0.13
CA SER A 322 -26.62 2.83 1.44
C SER A 322 -25.67 1.66 1.65
N ARG A 323 -24.53 1.95 2.26
CA ARG A 323 -23.57 0.93 2.64
C ARG A 323 -24.00 0.30 3.97
N ILE A 324 -24.19 -1.00 3.97
CA ILE A 324 -24.45 -1.80 5.16
C ILE A 324 -23.15 -2.47 5.58
N VAL A 325 -22.93 -2.57 6.88
CA VAL A 325 -21.80 -3.27 7.48
C VAL A 325 -22.35 -4.30 8.46
N VAL A 326 -22.07 -5.57 8.21
CA VAL A 326 -22.44 -6.71 9.04
C VAL A 326 -21.19 -7.17 9.78
N THR A 327 -21.20 -7.10 11.10
CA THR A 327 -20.15 -7.65 11.97
C THR A 327 -20.65 -8.94 12.63
N PRO A 328 -19.76 -9.83 13.12
CA PRO A 328 -20.14 -10.97 13.96
C PRO A 328 -21.12 -10.60 15.10
N ASP A 329 -20.85 -9.49 15.78
CA ASP A 329 -21.66 -9.00 16.91
C ASP A 329 -23.05 -8.48 16.50
N SER A 330 -23.24 -8.16 15.21
CA SER A 330 -24.53 -7.72 14.68
C SER A 330 -25.47 -8.89 14.34
N LEU A 331 -24.94 -10.12 14.22
CA LEU A 331 -25.71 -11.31 13.91
C LEU A 331 -26.65 -11.69 15.06
N LEU A 332 -27.83 -12.19 14.71
CA LEU A 332 -28.81 -12.63 15.70
C LEU A 332 -28.30 -13.85 16.45
N ALA A 333 -28.57 -13.86 17.76
CA ALA A 333 -28.33 -15.02 18.61
C ALA A 333 -29.12 -16.24 18.10
N ALA A 334 -28.62 -17.44 18.41
CA ALA A 334 -29.30 -18.68 18.05
C ALA A 334 -30.71 -18.74 18.64
N ASP A 335 -31.71 -19.01 17.79
CA ASP A 335 -33.12 -19.07 18.16
C ASP A 335 -33.87 -20.27 17.54
N SER A 336 -33.18 -21.08 16.73
CA SER A 336 -33.76 -22.20 15.97
C SER A 336 -34.85 -21.80 14.98
N ILE A 337 -35.04 -20.51 14.70
CA ILE A 337 -35.99 -20.02 13.70
C ILE A 337 -35.29 -20.03 12.36
N GLY A 338 -35.92 -20.65 11.35
CA GLY A 338 -35.35 -20.74 10.00
C GLY A 338 -33.99 -21.43 9.91
N GLY A 339 -33.62 -22.23 10.90
CA GLY A 339 -32.31 -22.91 10.98
C GLY A 339 -31.18 -22.04 11.54
N ASN A 340 -31.48 -20.90 12.17
CA ASN A 340 -30.47 -20.06 12.81
C ASN A 340 -29.90 -20.74 14.07
N ILE A 341 -28.63 -21.12 14.00
CA ILE A 341 -27.85 -21.76 15.06
C ILE A 341 -26.77 -20.84 15.66
N GLY A 342 -26.71 -19.60 15.19
CA GLY A 342 -25.80 -18.56 15.71
C GLY A 342 -24.38 -18.63 15.16
N TRP A 343 -23.66 -17.51 15.25
CA TRP A 343 -22.35 -17.31 14.63
C TRP A 343 -21.28 -18.27 15.16
N ASP A 344 -21.19 -18.42 16.49
CA ASP A 344 -20.19 -19.29 17.12
C ASP A 344 -20.30 -20.76 16.70
N ALA A 345 -21.46 -21.19 16.22
CA ALA A 345 -21.69 -22.56 15.78
C ALA A 345 -21.23 -22.82 14.34
N ILE A 346 -20.98 -21.77 13.53
CA ILE A 346 -20.73 -21.91 12.09
C ILE A 346 -19.45 -21.24 11.58
N LYS A 347 -18.86 -20.33 12.36
CA LYS A 347 -17.82 -19.40 11.89
C LYS A 347 -16.58 -20.06 11.29
N ASP A 348 -16.25 -21.28 11.66
CA ASP A 348 -15.06 -22.02 11.20
C ASP A 348 -15.32 -22.93 9.99
N HIS A 349 -16.55 -22.99 9.45
CA HIS A 349 -16.90 -23.89 8.36
C HIS A 349 -18.07 -23.40 7.49
N VAL A 350 -18.09 -22.09 7.18
CA VAL A 350 -19.12 -21.48 6.33
C VAL A 350 -18.97 -21.97 4.89
N THR A 351 -20.06 -22.39 4.27
CA THR A 351 -20.05 -22.92 2.88
C THR A 351 -20.69 -21.96 1.89
N ASN A 352 -21.64 -21.15 2.35
CA ASN A 352 -22.40 -20.26 1.48
C ASN A 352 -22.65 -18.91 2.14
N LEU A 353 -22.83 -17.91 1.27
CA LEU A 353 -23.46 -16.65 1.62
C LEU A 353 -24.86 -16.62 0.99
N SER A 354 -25.88 -16.24 1.76
CA SER A 354 -27.24 -16.10 1.23
C SER A 354 -27.88 -14.78 1.64
N ILE A 355 -28.70 -14.22 0.76
CA ILE A 355 -29.52 -13.05 1.02
C ILE A 355 -30.96 -13.44 0.75
N PHE A 356 -31.75 -13.50 1.83
CA PHE A 356 -33.17 -13.81 1.79
C PHE A 356 -33.95 -12.55 1.47
N GLY A 357 -34.81 -12.64 0.45
CA GLY A 357 -35.75 -11.57 0.12
C GLY A 357 -36.82 -11.37 1.19
N GLY A 358 -37.43 -10.19 1.17
CA GLY A 358 -38.58 -9.88 1.99
C GLY A 358 -39.83 -10.66 1.57
N LYS A 359 -40.98 -10.34 2.17
CA LYS A 359 -42.23 -11.01 1.83
C LYS A 359 -42.70 -10.68 0.40
N ASP A 360 -42.48 -9.45 -0.03
CA ASP A 360 -42.79 -8.97 -1.37
C ASP A 360 -41.86 -7.79 -1.70
N GLY A 361 -41.50 -7.61 -2.96
CA GLY A 361 -40.71 -6.46 -3.42
C GLY A 361 -39.36 -6.83 -4.05
N GLU A 362 -38.46 -5.86 -4.06
CA GLU A 362 -37.21 -5.92 -4.81
C GLU A 362 -36.09 -5.12 -4.14
N PHE A 363 -34.86 -5.54 -4.38
CA PHE A 363 -33.67 -4.81 -3.96
C PHE A 363 -32.51 -5.01 -4.94
N TRP A 364 -31.55 -4.10 -4.86
CA TRP A 364 -30.29 -4.15 -5.57
C TRP A 364 -29.18 -4.28 -4.56
N ILE A 365 -28.19 -5.12 -4.85
CA ILE A 365 -26.97 -5.28 -4.05
C ILE A 365 -25.74 -5.17 -4.92
N ASP A 366 -24.67 -4.60 -4.36
CA ASP A 366 -23.40 -4.43 -5.03
C ASP A 366 -22.21 -4.37 -4.05
N GLU A 367 -21.00 -4.63 -4.55
CA GLU A 367 -19.68 -4.50 -3.89
C GLU A 367 -19.65 -5.17 -2.50
N ILE A 368 -19.79 -6.50 -2.51
CA ILE A 368 -19.74 -7.33 -1.31
C ILE A 368 -18.27 -7.56 -0.96
N VAL A 369 -17.80 -6.92 0.11
CA VAL A 369 -16.41 -6.95 0.57
C VAL A 369 -16.32 -7.55 1.97
N PHE A 370 -15.47 -8.56 2.12
CA PHE A 370 -15.15 -9.17 3.40
C PHE A 370 -13.91 -8.51 3.99
N TYR A 371 -13.91 -8.27 5.29
CA TYR A 371 -12.81 -7.67 6.04
C TYR A 371 -12.33 -8.60 7.17
N GLY A 372 -11.02 -8.65 7.40
CA GLY A 372 -10.39 -9.42 8.47
C GLY A 372 -10.20 -10.91 8.18
N VAL A 373 -10.45 -11.35 6.95
CA VAL A 373 -10.32 -12.77 6.56
C VAL A 373 -9.19 -12.99 5.57
N ASP A 374 -8.48 -14.10 5.71
CA ASP A 374 -7.58 -14.60 4.66
C ASP A 374 -8.38 -15.41 3.66
N TRP A 375 -8.45 -14.91 2.43
CA TRP A 375 -9.11 -15.59 1.32
C TRP A 375 -8.08 -16.30 0.44
N GLU A 376 -7.50 -17.40 0.94
CA GLU A 376 -6.65 -18.33 0.17
C GLU A 376 -7.21 -19.75 0.17
#